data_AF-A0A1B6FUD1-F1
#
_entry.id   AF-A0A1B6FUD1-F1
#
_cell.length_a   1.000
_cell.length_b   1.000
_cell.length_c   1.000
_cell.angle_alpha   90.00
_cell.angle_beta   90.00
_cell.angle_gamma   90.00
#
_symmetry.space_group_name_H-M   'P 1'
#
loop_
_entity.id
_entity.type
_entity.pdbx_description
1 polymer ?
#
loop_
_entity_poly.entity_id
_entity_poly.type
_entity_poly.pdbx_seq_one_letter_code
_entity_poly.pdbx_strand_id
1 'polypeptide(L)'
;IETLQLDKPPGPPAVPAREKWEKQVEFVLSGIGFAVGLGNIWRFPYLCYKNGGGAFLVPYFICLVTGGIPIFFLEVGLGQFMSEGGITCWNICPIFKGIGYGTTIICFLLNVYYIVILAWAFHFFVNSFSWELPWGSCDNWWNTENCFRGHNRSVHDPAPVDPVVEYWERKVLKISSSIEEVGTINWELALSLLFVWIVVFFCVQKGIKTSGKVVYFTAIFPYFMLTALLIRGVTLDGAMQGLEFYLRPDFSKLAEAQVWIDAGTQIFFSYAIALGCMTALGSYNDFNNDFIRDCILISAVNSCTSLYSGLAVFSVLGFMAKELGVPVAQVAESGPGLVFIAYPKAVTQMQYSSVWAALFFFMIILMGLDSQFVGVEGFVTAVVDLFPGTLRQGRRREVFIIIVSVISYAIGLLMVTNGGMYVFQVFDYYAASGMVLLWFCFFECVAIAYSYGVDKFYEDISTMVGFRMNSWLRWCWLYFTPLVTMGILIFSTASSLPLTYNRVYVYPQWAVSIGWTMALVPMSLIPLYFLWHLFTRPGTLSEKWRAATTPQLRHVRTS
;
A
#
# COMPACT_ATOMS: atom_id res chain seq x y z
N ILE A 1 -56.22 -38.88 -20.58
CA ILE A 1 -55.68 -38.15 -19.42
C ILE A 1 -54.24 -37.84 -19.77
N GLU A 2 -54.03 -36.72 -20.47
CA GLU A 2 -52.69 -36.17 -20.72
C GLU A 2 -52.28 -35.37 -19.49
N THR A 3 -51.23 -35.82 -18.81
CA THR A 3 -50.60 -35.12 -17.71
C THR A 3 -49.84 -33.91 -18.24
N LEU A 4 -50.42 -32.73 -18.02
CA LEU A 4 -49.74 -31.43 -18.06
C LEU A 4 -48.48 -31.48 -17.18
N GLN A 5 -47.29 -31.50 -17.78
CA GLN A 5 -46.06 -31.14 -17.10
C GLN A 5 -46.10 -29.65 -16.83
N LEU A 6 -46.36 -29.28 -15.57
CA LEU A 6 -46.12 -27.92 -15.08
C LEU A 6 -44.62 -27.64 -15.19
N ASP A 7 -44.24 -26.75 -16.10
CA ASP A 7 -42.90 -26.18 -16.16
C ASP A 7 -42.55 -25.65 -14.76
N LYS A 8 -41.52 -26.25 -14.19
CA LYS A 8 -40.93 -25.82 -12.92
C LYS A 8 -40.56 -24.35 -13.11
N PRO A 9 -40.97 -23.43 -12.22
CA PRO A 9 -40.57 -22.03 -12.34
C PRO A 9 -39.03 -21.98 -12.42
N PRO A 10 -38.45 -21.12 -13.28
CA PRO A 10 -37.01 -21.02 -13.39
C PRO A 10 -36.46 -20.77 -11.98
N GLY A 11 -35.67 -21.72 -11.49
CA GLY A 11 -35.01 -21.58 -10.20
C GLY A 11 -34.19 -20.29 -10.20
N PRO A 12 -33.87 -19.74 -9.02
CA PRO A 12 -32.99 -18.58 -8.94
C PRO A 12 -31.74 -18.85 -9.79
N PRO A 13 -31.31 -17.88 -10.62
CA PRO A 13 -30.18 -18.07 -11.51
C PRO A 13 -28.98 -18.61 -10.73
N ALA A 14 -28.39 -19.71 -11.21
CA ALA A 14 -27.26 -20.34 -10.58
C ALA A 14 -26.15 -19.30 -10.38
N VAL A 15 -25.66 -19.17 -9.13
CA VAL A 15 -24.57 -18.25 -8.82
C VAL A 15 -23.33 -18.72 -9.57
N PRO A 16 -22.72 -17.87 -10.42
CA PRO A 16 -21.51 -18.26 -11.14
C PRO A 16 -20.42 -18.73 -10.18
N ALA A 17 -19.75 -19.82 -10.56
CA ALA A 17 -18.59 -20.34 -9.82
C ALA A 17 -17.51 -19.26 -9.69
N ARG A 18 -16.77 -19.27 -8.58
CA ARG A 18 -15.67 -18.33 -8.38
C ARG A 18 -14.59 -18.59 -9.42
N GLU A 19 -14.05 -17.54 -10.00
CA GLU A 19 -12.89 -17.64 -10.87
C GLU A 19 -11.66 -18.12 -10.09
N LYS A 20 -10.69 -18.70 -10.80
CA LYS A 20 -9.40 -19.15 -10.26
C LYS A 20 -8.27 -18.62 -11.14
N TRP A 21 -7.08 -18.50 -10.56
CA TRP A 21 -5.87 -18.15 -11.30
C TRP A 21 -5.65 -19.12 -12.46
N GLU A 22 -5.21 -18.63 -13.62
CA GLU A 22 -4.95 -19.52 -14.75
C GLU A 22 -3.61 -20.25 -14.56
N LYS A 23 -2.63 -19.54 -13.97
CA LYS A 23 -1.33 -20.11 -13.60
C LYS A 23 -0.91 -19.59 -12.23
N GLN A 24 -0.26 -20.45 -11.44
CA GLN A 24 0.18 -20.08 -10.09
C GLN A 24 1.17 -18.91 -10.06
N VAL A 25 1.98 -18.76 -11.10
CA VAL A 25 2.90 -17.62 -11.23
C VAL A 25 2.16 -16.28 -11.31
N GLU A 26 0.91 -16.24 -11.79
CA GLU A 26 0.10 -15.02 -11.84
C GLU A 26 -0.28 -14.56 -10.43
N PHE A 27 -0.62 -15.50 -9.53
CA PHE A 27 -0.82 -15.22 -8.12
C PHE A 27 0.47 -14.68 -7.48
N VAL A 28 1.60 -15.38 -7.69
CA VAL A 28 2.90 -14.98 -7.11
C VAL A 28 3.33 -13.59 -7.59
N LEU A 29 3.24 -13.31 -8.89
CA LEU A 29 3.59 -12.00 -9.45
C LEU A 29 2.62 -10.91 -9.00
N SER A 30 1.32 -11.21 -8.88
CA SER A 30 0.34 -10.26 -8.32
C SER A 30 0.63 -9.94 -6.85
N GLY A 31 1.00 -10.95 -6.05
CA GLY A 31 1.42 -10.77 -4.66
C GLY A 31 2.72 -9.98 -4.54
N ILE A 32 3.71 -10.24 -5.40
CA ILE A 32 4.95 -9.45 -5.49
C ILE A 32 4.63 -8.02 -5.88
N GLY A 33 3.86 -7.77 -6.93
CA GLY A 33 3.53 -6.41 -7.39
C GLY A 33 2.71 -5.61 -6.36
N PHE A 34 1.87 -6.28 -5.56
CA PHE A 34 1.14 -5.61 -4.48
C PHE A 34 2.02 -5.30 -3.27
N ALA A 35 2.93 -6.21 -2.89
CA ALA A 35 3.86 -5.99 -1.78
C ALA A 35 5.01 -5.03 -2.15
N VAL A 36 5.51 -5.11 -3.38
CA VAL A 36 6.59 -4.27 -3.91
C VAL A 36 5.99 -3.01 -4.51
N GLY A 37 5.73 -2.04 -3.65
CA GLY A 37 5.17 -0.74 -4.02
C GLY A 37 6.18 0.40 -3.92
N LEU A 38 5.66 1.64 -3.99
CA LEU A 38 6.48 2.85 -3.84
C LEU A 38 7.20 2.90 -2.48
N GLY A 39 6.59 2.32 -1.44
CA GLY A 39 7.15 2.20 -0.08
C GLY A 39 8.55 1.59 -0.04
N ASN A 40 8.84 0.64 -0.93
CA ASN A 40 10.15 -0.01 -1.03
C ASN A 40 11.24 0.97 -1.51
N ILE A 41 10.90 1.91 -2.40
CA ILE A 41 11.85 2.87 -2.99
C ILE A 41 12.01 4.12 -2.12
N TRP A 42 10.91 4.71 -1.66
CA TRP A 42 10.95 6.06 -1.08
C TRP A 42 10.87 6.15 0.44
N ARG A 43 10.52 5.04 1.10
CA ARG A 43 10.27 5.02 2.54
C ARG A 43 11.27 4.12 3.23
N PHE A 44 11.43 2.87 2.78
CA PHE A 44 12.40 1.96 3.40
C PHE A 44 13.84 2.52 3.39
N PRO A 45 14.39 3.04 2.28
CA PRO A 45 15.75 3.54 2.27
C PRO A 45 15.90 4.76 3.20
N TYR A 46 14.89 5.62 3.22
CA TYR A 46 14.82 6.76 4.13
C TYR A 46 14.82 6.33 5.61
N LEU A 47 13.98 5.36 5.96
CA LEU A 47 13.89 4.85 7.34
C LEU A 47 15.17 4.15 7.77
N CYS A 48 15.84 3.42 6.86
CA CYS A 48 17.09 2.74 7.14
C CYS A 48 18.16 3.74 7.62
N TYR A 49 18.45 4.79 6.84
CA TYR A 49 19.48 5.75 7.25
C TYR A 49 19.07 6.55 8.49
N LYS A 50 17.81 7.01 8.56
CA LYS A 50 17.31 7.83 9.69
C LYS A 50 17.46 7.08 11.02
N ASN A 51 17.28 5.77 11.00
CA ASN A 51 17.21 4.93 12.18
C ASN A 51 18.49 4.10 12.43
N GLY A 52 19.65 4.63 12.03
CA GLY A 52 20.96 4.05 12.34
C GLY A 52 21.53 3.13 11.27
N GLY A 53 21.16 3.36 10.00
CA GLY A 53 21.67 2.64 8.84
C GLY A 53 21.47 1.14 8.96
N GLY A 54 22.54 0.36 8.83
CA GLY A 54 22.49 -1.10 8.92
C GLY A 54 21.94 -1.63 10.25
N ALA A 55 21.99 -0.86 11.35
CA ALA A 55 21.42 -1.28 12.63
C ALA A 55 19.89 -1.40 12.56
N PHE A 56 19.21 -0.59 11.74
CA PHE A 56 17.76 -0.64 11.52
C PHE A 56 17.28 -1.99 10.98
N LEU A 57 18.16 -2.77 10.33
CA LEU A 57 17.80 -4.09 9.81
C LEU A 57 17.44 -5.07 10.94
N VAL A 58 17.99 -4.89 12.15
CA VAL A 58 17.66 -5.74 13.31
C VAL A 58 16.17 -5.65 13.68
N PRO A 59 15.62 -4.46 14.05
CA PRO A 59 14.19 -4.34 14.35
C PRO A 59 13.31 -4.63 13.13
N TYR A 60 13.78 -4.30 11.91
CA TYR A 60 13.07 -4.64 10.66
C TYR A 60 12.88 -6.15 10.50
N PHE A 61 13.93 -6.96 10.61
CA PHE A 61 13.84 -8.42 10.47
C PHE A 61 13.08 -9.07 11.63
N ILE A 62 13.20 -8.54 12.85
CA ILE A 62 12.39 -9.02 13.98
C ILE A 62 10.91 -8.79 13.71
N CYS A 63 10.50 -7.57 13.32
CA CYS A 63 9.11 -7.27 12.98
C CYS A 63 8.62 -8.08 11.77
N LEU A 64 9.49 -8.32 10.78
CA LEU A 64 9.19 -9.17 9.62
C LEU A 64 8.83 -10.59 10.02
N VAL A 65 9.71 -11.25 10.78
CA VAL A 65 9.54 -12.65 11.19
C VAL A 65 8.41 -12.76 12.22
N THR A 66 8.34 -11.88 13.20
CA THR A 66 7.35 -12.02 14.29
C THR A 66 5.97 -11.47 13.98
N GLY A 67 5.83 -10.58 12.98
CA GLY A 67 4.56 -9.92 12.66
C GLY A 67 4.18 -9.98 11.17
N GLY A 68 5.03 -9.47 10.29
CA GLY A 68 4.72 -9.33 8.86
C GLY A 68 4.40 -10.65 8.15
N ILE A 69 5.36 -11.59 8.15
CA ILE A 69 5.18 -12.90 7.51
C ILE A 69 4.01 -13.69 8.14
N PRO A 70 3.87 -13.77 9.49
CA PRO A 70 2.73 -14.44 10.09
C PRO A 70 1.37 -13.91 9.65
N ILE A 71 1.15 -12.58 9.65
CA ILE A 71 -0.14 -12.02 9.20
C ILE A 71 -0.36 -12.28 7.71
N PHE A 72 0.69 -12.12 6.90
CA PHE A 72 0.60 -12.37 5.47
C PHE A 72 0.15 -13.81 5.16
N PHE A 73 0.71 -14.79 5.89
CA PHE A 73 0.26 -16.18 5.85
C PHE A 73 -1.18 -16.37 6.31
N LEU A 74 -1.58 -15.68 7.38
CA LEU A 74 -2.93 -15.74 7.92
C LEU A 74 -3.95 -15.26 6.88
N GLU A 75 -3.74 -14.09 6.27
CA GLU A 75 -4.66 -13.53 5.27
C GLU A 75 -4.78 -14.41 4.03
N VAL A 76 -3.65 -14.82 3.43
CA VAL A 76 -3.65 -15.67 2.23
C VAL A 76 -4.27 -17.04 2.53
N GLY A 77 -3.89 -17.65 3.65
CA GLY A 77 -4.42 -18.96 4.07
C GLY A 77 -5.93 -18.90 4.37
N LEU A 78 -6.38 -17.86 5.08
CA LEU A 78 -7.80 -17.63 5.34
C LEU A 78 -8.58 -17.42 4.04
N GLY A 79 -8.03 -16.63 3.12
CA GLY A 79 -8.60 -16.40 1.81
C GLY A 79 -8.77 -17.69 1.02
N GLN A 80 -7.71 -18.48 0.88
CA GLN A 80 -7.71 -19.75 0.15
C GLN A 80 -8.69 -20.76 0.77
N PHE A 81 -8.66 -20.90 2.10
CA PHE A 81 -9.52 -21.82 2.84
C PHE A 81 -11.00 -21.48 2.69
N MET A 82 -11.37 -20.21 2.87
CA MET A 82 -12.76 -19.78 2.79
C MET A 82 -13.23 -19.61 1.34
N SER A 83 -12.32 -19.42 0.38
CA SER A 83 -12.64 -19.07 -1.02
C SER A 83 -13.62 -17.89 -1.12
N GLU A 84 -13.45 -16.90 -0.23
CA GLU A 84 -14.31 -15.73 -0.04
C GLU A 84 -13.47 -14.46 0.15
N GLY A 85 -14.00 -13.30 -0.26
CA GLY A 85 -13.33 -12.00 -0.16
C GLY A 85 -13.25 -11.46 1.27
N GLY A 86 -12.64 -10.28 1.42
CA GLY A 86 -12.22 -9.72 2.72
C GLY A 86 -13.33 -9.48 3.77
N ILE A 87 -14.61 -9.41 3.39
CA ILE A 87 -15.73 -9.32 4.34
C ILE A 87 -16.31 -10.71 4.66
N THR A 88 -16.54 -11.50 3.63
CA THR A 88 -17.21 -12.79 3.75
C THR A 88 -16.29 -13.87 4.35
N CYS A 89 -14.97 -13.80 4.16
CA CYS A 89 -14.03 -14.73 4.80
C CYS A 89 -14.19 -14.81 6.33
N TRP A 90 -14.59 -13.71 6.98
CA TRP A 90 -14.87 -13.66 8.41
C TRP A 90 -16.15 -14.41 8.84
N ASN A 91 -16.87 -15.05 7.91
CA ASN A 91 -17.86 -16.07 8.25
C ASN A 91 -17.22 -17.25 9.02
N ILE A 92 -15.90 -17.43 8.95
CA ILE A 92 -15.16 -18.35 9.81
C ILE A 92 -15.31 -17.99 11.31
N CYS A 93 -15.42 -16.69 11.61
CA CYS A 93 -15.59 -16.15 12.96
C CYS A 93 -16.60 -14.99 12.94
N PRO A 94 -17.91 -15.28 12.89
CA PRO A 94 -18.94 -14.28 12.57
C PRO A 94 -18.97 -13.08 13.53
N ILE A 95 -18.62 -13.29 14.80
CA ILE A 95 -18.55 -12.22 15.81
C ILE A 95 -17.52 -11.13 15.46
N PHE A 96 -16.46 -11.47 14.72
CA PHE A 96 -15.40 -10.55 14.30
C PHE A 96 -15.54 -10.07 12.85
N LYS A 97 -16.71 -10.24 12.22
CA LYS A 97 -16.94 -9.77 10.84
C LYS A 97 -16.79 -8.25 10.63
N GLY A 98 -16.79 -7.48 11.73
CA GLY A 98 -16.39 -6.07 11.72
C GLY A 98 -14.98 -5.81 11.20
N ILE A 99 -14.06 -6.79 11.32
CA ILE A 99 -12.70 -6.72 10.74
C ILE A 99 -12.80 -6.48 9.24
N GLY A 100 -13.56 -7.34 8.53
CA GLY A 100 -13.71 -7.24 7.09
C GLY A 100 -14.34 -5.94 6.60
N TYR A 101 -15.35 -5.42 7.30
CA TYR A 101 -15.93 -4.12 6.95
C TYR A 101 -14.93 -2.97 7.15
N GLY A 102 -14.20 -2.99 8.27
CA GLY A 102 -13.17 -1.99 8.56
C GLY A 102 -12.03 -1.99 7.55
N THR A 103 -11.45 -3.15 7.26
CA THR A 103 -10.36 -3.28 6.27
C THR A 103 -10.82 -2.90 4.86
N THR A 104 -12.07 -3.17 4.48
CA THR A 104 -12.65 -2.75 3.19
C THR A 104 -12.76 -1.23 3.08
N ILE A 105 -13.16 -0.53 4.14
CA ILE A 105 -13.21 0.95 4.15
C ILE A 105 -11.80 1.54 4.01
N ILE A 106 -10.83 0.97 4.73
CA ILE A 106 -9.43 1.44 4.66
C ILE A 106 -8.86 1.22 3.26
N CYS A 107 -9.12 0.05 2.67
CA CYS A 107 -8.73 -0.25 1.29
C CYS A 107 -9.34 0.76 0.31
N PHE A 108 -10.62 1.13 0.48
CA PHE A 108 -11.24 2.18 -0.32
C PHE A 108 -10.53 3.54 -0.16
N LEU A 109 -10.28 3.99 1.07
CA LEU A 109 -9.58 5.26 1.31
C LEU A 109 -8.16 5.24 0.74
N LEU A 110 -7.44 4.12 0.87
CA LEU A 110 -6.12 3.91 0.30
C LEU A 110 -6.13 4.05 -1.22
N ASN A 111 -7.07 3.38 -1.91
CA ASN A 111 -7.22 3.47 -3.36
C ASN A 111 -7.49 4.91 -3.84
N VAL A 112 -8.16 5.73 -3.03
CA VAL A 112 -8.52 7.11 -3.39
C VAL A 112 -7.30 8.05 -3.37
N TYR A 113 -6.44 7.98 -2.34
CA TYR A 113 -5.28 8.87 -2.27
C TYR A 113 -4.05 8.32 -3.01
N TYR A 114 -3.82 7.00 -2.99
CA TYR A 114 -2.62 6.39 -3.55
C TYR A 114 -2.51 6.64 -5.07
N ILE A 115 -3.64 6.60 -5.78
CA ILE A 115 -3.68 6.86 -7.22
C ILE A 115 -3.27 8.29 -7.61
N VAL A 116 -3.36 9.25 -6.69
CA VAL A 116 -2.90 10.63 -6.93
C VAL A 116 -1.39 10.65 -7.15
N ILE A 117 -0.63 9.76 -6.49
CA ILE A 117 0.81 9.62 -6.71
C ILE A 117 1.11 9.16 -8.13
N LEU A 118 0.33 8.21 -8.66
CA LEU A 118 0.46 7.76 -10.05
C LEU A 118 0.11 8.90 -11.02
N ALA A 119 -0.85 9.76 -10.69
CA ALA A 119 -1.18 10.93 -11.50
C ALA A 119 -0.01 11.93 -11.56
N TRP A 120 0.69 12.17 -10.43
CA TRP A 120 1.92 12.96 -10.42
C TRP A 120 3.03 12.29 -11.24
N ALA A 121 3.25 10.99 -11.06
CA ALA A 121 4.26 10.24 -11.83
C ALA A 121 3.96 10.26 -13.33
N PHE A 122 2.70 10.11 -13.74
CA PHE A 122 2.28 10.24 -15.13
C PHE A 122 2.51 11.64 -15.68
N HIS A 123 2.23 12.69 -14.89
CA HIS A 123 2.52 14.06 -15.27
C HIS A 123 4.02 14.28 -15.52
N PHE A 124 4.89 13.81 -14.63
CA PHE A 124 6.35 13.88 -14.83
C PHE A 124 6.83 13.02 -16.01
N PHE A 125 6.25 11.84 -16.21
CA PHE A 125 6.57 10.96 -17.33
C PHE A 125 6.31 11.67 -18.68
N VAL A 126 5.13 12.27 -18.86
CA VAL A 126 4.79 13.02 -20.08
C VAL A 126 5.75 14.20 -20.29
N ASN A 127 6.08 14.92 -19.22
CA ASN A 127 7.03 16.04 -19.28
C ASN A 127 8.50 15.62 -19.42
N SER A 128 8.82 14.31 -19.36
CA SER A 128 10.18 13.80 -19.60
C SER A 128 10.50 13.67 -21.09
N PHE A 129 9.50 13.74 -21.97
CA PHE A 129 9.68 13.70 -23.42
C PHE A 129 10.05 15.08 -24.01
N SER A 130 11.06 15.71 -23.41
CA SER A 130 11.62 16.99 -23.84
C SER A 130 13.14 16.87 -23.98
N TRP A 131 13.74 17.73 -24.81
CA TRP A 131 15.20 17.77 -24.94
C TRP A 131 15.86 18.30 -23.67
N GLU A 132 15.31 19.37 -23.11
CA GLU A 132 15.66 19.89 -21.80
C GLU A 132 14.50 19.62 -20.83
N LEU A 133 14.81 18.99 -19.70
CA LEU A 133 13.82 18.69 -18.68
C LEU A 133 13.25 19.99 -18.10
N PRO A 134 11.92 20.15 -17.95
CA PRO A 134 11.32 21.40 -17.46
C PRO A 134 11.77 21.82 -16.06
N TRP A 135 12.18 20.86 -15.23
CA TRP A 135 12.72 21.09 -13.89
C TRP A 135 14.25 21.25 -13.88
N GLY A 136 14.91 21.29 -15.04
CA GLY A 136 16.36 21.41 -15.17
C GLY A 136 16.87 22.85 -15.27
N SER A 137 16.00 23.84 -15.44
CA SER A 137 16.35 25.27 -15.62
C SER A 137 15.51 26.19 -14.72
N CYS A 138 16.03 27.40 -14.50
CA CYS A 138 15.31 28.49 -13.81
C CYS A 138 14.64 29.47 -14.79
N ASP A 139 14.69 29.20 -16.09
CA ASP A 139 14.27 30.11 -17.15
C ASP A 139 12.81 29.88 -17.57
N ASN A 140 11.93 29.59 -16.61
CA ASN A 140 10.52 29.31 -16.87
C ASN A 140 9.59 30.32 -16.19
N TRP A 141 8.37 30.45 -16.72
CA TRP A 141 7.38 31.42 -16.21
C TRP A 141 6.93 31.17 -14.76
N TRP A 142 7.12 29.94 -14.24
CA TRP A 142 6.81 29.59 -12.86
C TRP A 142 7.97 29.83 -11.90
N ASN A 143 9.17 30.18 -12.38
CA ASN A 143 10.32 30.36 -11.51
C ASN A 143 10.29 31.72 -10.80
N THR A 144 10.88 31.81 -9.60
CA THR A 144 11.13 33.09 -8.92
C THR A 144 12.53 33.63 -9.25
N GLU A 145 12.78 34.89 -8.91
CA GLU A 145 14.14 35.48 -8.92
C GLU A 145 15.11 34.77 -7.96
N ASN A 146 14.60 34.01 -6.99
CA ASN A 146 15.41 33.24 -6.04
C ASN A 146 15.78 31.84 -6.57
N CYS A 147 15.29 31.45 -7.74
CA CYS A 147 15.65 30.18 -8.38
C CYS A 147 17.13 30.18 -8.73
N PHE A 148 17.87 29.15 -8.30
CA PHE A 148 19.31 29.13 -8.49
C PHE A 148 19.85 27.76 -8.90
N ARG A 149 20.82 27.79 -9.82
CA ARG A 149 21.52 26.62 -10.36
C ARG A 149 23.04 26.83 -10.20
N GLY A 150 23.62 26.58 -9.01
CA GLY A 150 25.08 26.70 -8.83
C GLY A 150 25.62 26.81 -7.41
N HIS A 151 26.91 27.19 -7.29
CA HIS A 151 27.69 27.33 -6.03
C HIS A 151 28.25 28.73 -5.76
N ASN A 152 28.23 29.65 -6.73
CA ASN A 152 28.80 30.99 -6.52
C ASN A 152 27.80 31.87 -5.78
N ARG A 153 28.06 32.13 -4.49
CA ARG A 153 27.26 33.09 -3.72
C ARG A 153 28.06 34.06 -2.87
N SER A 154 27.55 35.28 -2.87
CA SER A 154 27.72 36.31 -1.85
C SER A 154 26.70 36.12 -0.72
N VAL A 155 27.11 36.44 0.51
CA VAL A 155 26.43 36.12 1.79
C VAL A 155 25.07 36.84 1.99
N HIS A 156 24.68 37.75 1.09
CA HIS A 156 23.54 38.66 1.28
C HIS A 156 22.24 38.31 0.53
N ASP A 157 22.21 37.26 -0.30
CA ASP A 157 21.00 36.90 -1.04
C ASP A 157 20.04 36.00 -0.24
N PRO A 158 18.71 36.17 -0.39
CA PRO A 158 17.69 35.27 0.20
C PRO A 158 17.97 33.80 -0.16
N ALA A 159 17.56 32.84 0.68
CA ALA A 159 17.91 31.42 0.50
C ALA A 159 17.58 30.92 -0.93
N PRO A 160 18.53 30.30 -1.65
CA PRO A 160 18.31 29.89 -3.03
C PRO A 160 17.33 28.72 -3.05
N VAL A 161 16.39 28.73 -4.00
CA VAL A 161 15.45 27.63 -4.21
C VAL A 161 15.86 26.85 -5.46
N ASP A 162 15.84 25.54 -5.35
CA ASP A 162 16.20 24.64 -6.45
C ASP A 162 15.11 24.66 -7.55
N PRO A 163 15.48 24.64 -8.85
CA PRO A 163 14.52 24.63 -9.95
C PRO A 163 13.54 23.46 -9.88
N VAL A 164 13.95 22.31 -9.34
CA VAL A 164 13.06 21.14 -9.19
C VAL A 164 12.02 21.37 -8.09
N VAL A 165 12.41 22.03 -6.99
CA VAL A 165 11.48 22.40 -5.92
C VAL A 165 10.44 23.39 -6.44
N GLU A 166 10.86 24.41 -7.18
CA GLU A 166 9.92 25.36 -7.77
C GLU A 166 9.03 24.72 -8.85
N TYR A 167 9.57 23.81 -9.65
CA TYR A 167 8.76 23.04 -10.59
C TYR A 167 7.67 22.24 -9.87
N TRP A 168 8.04 21.53 -8.80
CA TRP A 168 7.09 20.75 -8.00
C TRP A 168 6.02 21.64 -7.34
N GLU A 169 6.44 22.67 -6.60
CA GLU A 169 5.53 23.48 -5.80
C GLU A 169 4.73 24.49 -6.65
N ARG A 170 5.36 25.16 -7.62
CA ARG A 170 4.74 26.27 -8.35
C ARG A 170 4.15 25.88 -9.70
N LYS A 171 4.69 24.87 -10.39
CA LYS A 171 4.16 24.41 -11.69
C LYS A 171 3.25 23.20 -11.56
N VAL A 172 3.70 22.13 -10.90
CA VAL A 172 2.95 20.87 -10.81
C VAL A 172 1.83 20.98 -9.79
N LEU A 173 2.13 21.31 -8.54
CA LEU A 173 1.12 21.42 -7.48
C LEU A 173 0.37 22.76 -7.54
N LYS A 174 1.09 23.84 -7.90
CA LYS A 174 0.61 25.22 -7.71
C LYS A 174 0.12 25.40 -6.28
N ILE A 175 0.95 25.01 -5.31
CA ILE A 175 0.55 24.82 -3.92
C ILE A 175 0.08 26.14 -3.30
N SER A 176 -1.04 26.09 -2.57
CA SER A 176 -1.54 27.23 -1.78
C SER A 176 -0.79 27.37 -0.46
N SER A 177 -1.10 28.41 0.32
CA SER A 177 -0.42 28.65 1.60
C SER A 177 -0.89 27.72 2.73
N SER A 178 -2.10 27.17 2.62
CA SER A 178 -2.74 26.38 3.67
C SER A 178 -3.84 25.46 3.14
N ILE A 179 -4.28 24.52 3.97
CA ILE A 179 -5.40 23.62 3.66
C ILE A 179 -6.76 24.34 3.56
N GLU A 180 -6.88 25.54 4.15
CA GLU A 180 -8.09 26.37 4.10
C GLU A 180 -8.23 27.07 2.74
N GLU A 181 -7.10 27.36 2.11
CA GLU A 181 -7.02 27.90 0.75
C GLU A 181 -7.01 26.76 -0.27
N VAL A 182 -8.17 26.17 -0.53
CA VAL A 182 -8.30 25.07 -1.51
C VAL A 182 -7.87 25.50 -2.91
N GLY A 183 -8.16 26.74 -3.29
CA GLY A 183 -7.89 27.28 -4.61
C GLY A 183 -8.75 26.63 -5.70
N THR A 184 -8.13 26.35 -6.84
CA THR A 184 -8.76 25.77 -8.04
C THR A 184 -8.25 24.36 -8.31
N ILE A 185 -8.99 23.59 -9.10
CA ILE A 185 -8.54 22.28 -9.58
C ILE A 185 -7.42 22.48 -10.61
N ASN A 186 -6.29 21.82 -10.42
CA ASN A 186 -5.25 21.77 -11.44
C ASN A 186 -5.66 20.80 -12.55
N TRP A 187 -6.11 21.36 -13.68
CA TRP A 187 -6.60 20.60 -14.82
C TRP A 187 -5.58 19.61 -15.41
N GLU A 188 -4.29 19.93 -15.40
CA GLU A 188 -3.25 19.02 -15.88
C GLU A 188 -3.18 17.76 -15.02
N LEU A 189 -3.25 17.91 -13.69
CA LEU A 189 -3.29 16.78 -12.76
C LEU A 189 -4.64 16.06 -12.77
N ALA A 190 -5.75 16.77 -12.94
CA ALA A 190 -7.08 16.17 -13.05
C ALA A 190 -7.20 15.26 -14.29
N LEU A 191 -6.57 15.64 -15.41
CA LEU A 191 -6.48 14.83 -16.61
C LEU A 191 -5.54 13.63 -16.42
N SER A 192 -4.37 13.83 -15.79
CA SER A 192 -3.48 12.73 -15.42
C SER A 192 -4.19 11.70 -14.53
N LEU A 193 -4.92 12.18 -13.52
CA LEU A 193 -5.70 11.34 -12.61
C LEU A 193 -6.78 10.55 -13.35
N LEU A 194 -7.49 11.18 -14.28
CA LEU A 194 -8.50 10.53 -15.12
C LEU A 194 -7.86 9.43 -15.98
N PHE A 195 -6.73 9.74 -16.62
CA PHE A 195 -6.00 8.78 -17.45
C PHE A 195 -5.56 7.56 -16.65
N VAL A 196 -4.98 7.75 -15.46
CA VAL A 196 -4.54 6.64 -14.61
C VAL A 196 -5.74 5.78 -14.17
N TRP A 197 -6.89 6.38 -13.83
CA TRP A 197 -8.11 5.60 -13.52
C TRP A 197 -8.59 4.77 -14.71
N ILE A 198 -8.51 5.30 -15.94
CA ILE A 198 -8.84 4.56 -17.16
C ILE A 198 -7.89 3.36 -17.33
N VAL A 199 -6.60 3.54 -17.12
CA VAL A 199 -5.61 2.45 -17.18
C VAL A 199 -5.94 1.38 -16.12
N VAL A 200 -6.18 1.79 -14.88
CA VAL A 200 -6.55 0.87 -13.78
C VAL A 200 -7.81 0.08 -14.13
N PHE A 201 -8.85 0.73 -14.66
CA PHE A 201 -10.07 0.07 -15.11
C PHE A 201 -9.77 -1.06 -16.12
N PHE A 202 -8.95 -0.78 -17.13
CA PHE A 202 -8.58 -1.81 -18.12
C PHE A 202 -7.73 -2.95 -17.54
N CYS A 203 -6.98 -2.72 -16.46
CA CYS A 203 -6.27 -3.76 -15.74
C CYS A 203 -7.22 -4.69 -14.95
N VAL A 204 -8.27 -4.15 -14.33
CA VAL A 204 -9.18 -4.91 -13.43
C VAL A 204 -10.51 -5.35 -14.06
N GLN A 205 -10.83 -4.90 -15.27
CA GLN A 205 -12.14 -5.13 -15.91
C GLN A 205 -12.60 -6.59 -15.88
N LYS A 206 -11.71 -7.55 -16.18
CA LYS A 206 -12.00 -9.00 -16.14
C LYS A 206 -11.37 -9.69 -14.92
N GLY A 207 -11.14 -8.92 -13.86
CA GLY A 207 -10.57 -9.38 -12.61
C GLY A 207 -9.19 -10.00 -12.80
N ILE A 208 -8.95 -11.10 -12.09
CA ILE A 208 -7.69 -11.85 -12.11
C ILE A 208 -7.27 -12.34 -13.50
N LYS A 209 -8.21 -12.47 -14.46
CA LYS A 209 -7.90 -12.89 -15.83
C LYS A 209 -7.19 -11.81 -16.65
N THR A 210 -7.41 -10.53 -16.34
CA THR A 210 -6.65 -9.43 -16.95
C THR A 210 -5.48 -9.02 -16.08
N SER A 211 -5.69 -8.82 -14.78
CA SER A 211 -4.62 -8.38 -13.89
C SER A 211 -3.49 -9.39 -13.81
N GLY A 212 -3.79 -10.69 -13.76
CA GLY A 212 -2.80 -11.77 -13.79
C GLY A 212 -1.95 -11.83 -15.07
N LYS A 213 -2.39 -11.22 -16.18
CA LYS A 213 -1.59 -11.11 -17.41
C LYS A 213 -0.76 -9.83 -17.44
N VAL A 214 -1.30 -8.73 -16.94
CA VAL A 214 -0.62 -7.43 -16.90
C VAL A 214 0.62 -7.50 -15.99
N VAL A 215 0.54 -8.22 -14.85
CA VAL A 215 1.65 -8.38 -13.89
C VAL A 215 2.94 -8.95 -14.46
N TYR A 216 2.88 -9.73 -15.55
CA TYR A 216 4.11 -10.23 -16.18
C TYR A 216 5.03 -9.12 -16.67
N PHE A 217 4.45 -7.99 -17.10
CA PHE A 217 5.22 -6.84 -17.51
C PHE A 217 5.43 -5.88 -16.34
N THR A 218 4.35 -5.51 -15.66
CA THR A 218 4.36 -4.43 -14.66
C THR A 218 5.18 -4.79 -13.41
N ALA A 219 5.18 -6.06 -12.98
CA ALA A 219 5.97 -6.48 -11.82
C ALA A 219 7.44 -6.75 -12.15
N ILE A 220 7.78 -7.11 -13.39
CA ILE A 220 9.15 -7.49 -13.79
C ILE A 220 9.95 -6.26 -14.25
N PHE A 221 9.34 -5.35 -15.01
CA PHE A 221 10.02 -4.16 -15.55
C PHE A 221 10.76 -3.32 -14.49
N PRO A 222 10.19 -3.07 -13.30
CA PRO A 222 10.88 -2.33 -12.25
C PRO A 222 12.22 -2.94 -11.85
N TYR A 223 12.38 -4.27 -11.90
CA TYR A 223 13.66 -4.90 -11.58
C TYR A 223 14.74 -4.62 -12.63
N PHE A 224 14.38 -4.58 -13.91
CA PHE A 224 15.30 -4.15 -14.96
C PHE A 224 15.75 -2.70 -14.72
N MET A 225 14.81 -1.82 -14.39
CA MET A 225 15.10 -0.41 -14.17
C MET A 225 15.92 -0.18 -12.89
N LEU A 226 15.56 -0.81 -11.77
CA LEU A 226 16.34 -0.76 -10.53
C LEU A 226 17.77 -1.26 -10.76
N THR A 227 17.95 -2.31 -11.56
CA THR A 227 19.28 -2.81 -11.93
C THR A 227 20.06 -1.80 -12.76
N ALA A 228 19.42 -1.19 -13.77
CA ALA A 228 20.06 -0.16 -14.58
C ALA A 228 20.45 1.07 -13.74
N LEU A 229 19.57 1.52 -12.84
CA LEU A 229 19.83 2.61 -11.91
C LEU A 229 20.94 2.27 -10.93
N LEU A 230 20.99 1.03 -10.41
CA LEU A 230 22.07 0.62 -9.53
C LEU A 230 23.41 0.63 -10.25
N ILE A 231 23.50 0.03 -11.44
CA ILE A 231 24.73 0.02 -12.25
C ILE A 231 25.15 1.46 -12.54
N ARG A 232 24.23 2.32 -12.99
CA ARG A 232 24.52 3.72 -13.24
C ARG A 232 24.96 4.43 -11.97
N GLY A 233 24.22 4.28 -10.89
CA GLY A 233 24.46 4.91 -9.59
C GLY A 233 25.84 4.57 -9.03
N VAL A 234 26.24 3.30 -9.03
CA VAL A 234 27.57 2.89 -8.51
C VAL A 234 28.72 3.31 -9.41
N THR A 235 28.47 3.59 -10.70
CA THR A 235 29.50 4.14 -11.61
C THR A 235 29.70 5.65 -11.48
N LEU A 236 28.82 6.35 -10.73
CA LEU A 236 28.92 7.78 -10.52
C LEU A 236 29.86 8.12 -9.36
N ASP A 237 30.54 9.25 -9.51
CA ASP A 237 31.47 9.77 -8.51
C ASP A 237 30.74 10.16 -7.22
N GLY A 238 31.12 9.57 -6.08
CA GLY A 238 30.47 9.85 -4.79
C GLY A 238 29.44 8.82 -4.34
N ALA A 239 29.15 7.81 -5.17
CA ALA A 239 28.24 6.71 -4.83
C ALA A 239 28.58 6.03 -3.48
N MET A 240 29.88 5.82 -3.20
CA MET A 240 30.33 5.22 -1.95
C MET A 240 29.95 6.03 -0.71
N GLN A 241 29.90 7.36 -0.79
CA GLN A 241 29.49 8.21 0.35
C GLN A 241 28.02 7.97 0.69
N GLY A 242 27.17 7.85 -0.34
CA GLY A 242 25.76 7.54 -0.15
C GLY A 242 25.53 6.12 0.36
N LEU A 243 26.25 5.12 -0.16
CA LEU A 243 26.14 3.73 0.32
C LEU A 243 26.64 3.56 1.76
N GLU A 244 27.72 4.24 2.13
CA GLU A 244 28.17 4.28 3.53
C GLU A 244 27.10 4.93 4.42
N PHE A 245 26.54 6.06 3.99
CA PHE A 245 25.48 6.74 4.72
C PHE A 245 24.22 5.87 4.90
N TYR A 246 23.92 5.01 3.92
CA TYR A 246 22.78 4.10 3.96
C TYR A 246 22.97 2.91 4.92
N LEU A 247 24.17 2.29 4.94
CA LEU A 247 24.39 1.00 5.62
C LEU A 247 25.28 1.08 6.86
N ARG A 248 25.95 2.19 7.12
CA ARG A 248 26.81 2.32 8.31
C ARG A 248 25.98 2.14 9.59
N PRO A 249 26.26 1.11 10.40
CA PRO A 249 25.41 0.78 11.53
C PRO A 249 25.70 1.70 12.72
N ASP A 250 24.65 2.27 13.27
CA ASP A 250 24.66 2.96 14.57
C ASP A 250 23.73 2.21 15.54
N PHE A 251 24.31 1.33 16.35
CA PHE A 251 23.56 0.53 17.32
C PHE A 251 22.99 1.35 18.48
N SER A 252 23.44 2.60 18.70
CA SER A 252 22.88 3.46 19.74
C SER A 252 21.41 3.79 19.48
N LYS A 253 21.02 3.85 18.20
CA LYS A 253 19.65 4.08 17.75
C LYS A 253 18.66 3.00 18.17
N LEU A 254 19.11 1.77 18.43
CA LEU A 254 18.22 0.68 18.85
C LEU A 254 17.56 0.91 20.22
N ALA A 255 18.10 1.82 21.03
CA ALA A 255 17.50 2.23 22.30
C ALA A 255 16.29 3.17 22.12
N GLU A 256 16.11 3.76 20.94
CA GLU A 256 15.02 4.69 20.67
C GLU A 256 13.74 3.92 20.27
N ALA A 257 12.63 4.16 20.98
CA ALA A 257 11.35 3.51 20.67
C ALA A 257 10.85 3.81 19.24
N GLN A 258 11.15 5.00 18.72
CA GLN A 258 10.77 5.41 17.36
C GLN A 258 11.35 4.48 16.28
N VAL A 259 12.53 3.92 16.50
CA VAL A 259 13.17 3.00 15.56
C VAL A 259 12.36 1.72 15.39
N TRP A 260 11.77 1.21 16.48
CA TRP A 260 10.91 0.03 16.45
C TRP A 260 9.53 0.33 15.86
N ILE A 261 8.97 1.52 16.12
CA ILE A 261 7.71 1.97 15.51
C ILE A 261 7.89 2.10 13.99
N ASP A 262 8.96 2.75 13.54
CA ASP A 262 9.29 2.93 12.13
C ASP A 262 9.50 1.56 11.45
N ALA A 263 10.22 0.64 12.10
CA ALA A 263 10.47 -0.71 11.58
C ALA A 263 9.18 -1.52 11.41
N GLY A 264 8.34 -1.60 12.45
CA GLY A 264 7.11 -2.36 12.36
C GLY A 264 6.13 -1.74 11.39
N THR A 265 5.84 -0.43 11.49
CA THR A 265 4.90 0.22 10.57
C THR A 265 5.36 0.13 9.11
N GLN A 266 6.67 0.14 8.83
CA GLN A 266 7.20 -0.14 7.50
C GLN A 266 6.88 -1.55 7.03
N ILE A 267 7.04 -2.58 7.88
CA ILE A 267 6.71 -3.97 7.53
C ILE A 267 5.21 -4.11 7.22
N PHE A 268 4.34 -3.65 8.13
CA PHE A 268 2.88 -3.80 7.94
C PHE A 268 2.40 -3.06 6.69
N PHE A 269 2.91 -1.85 6.45
CA PHE A 269 2.59 -1.09 5.25
C PHE A 269 3.19 -1.70 3.97
N SER A 270 4.45 -2.12 4.00
CA SER A 270 5.15 -2.69 2.84
C SER A 270 4.63 -4.05 2.41
N TYR A 271 4.02 -4.83 3.30
CA TYR A 271 3.37 -6.08 2.91
C TYR A 271 1.91 -5.87 2.51
N ALA A 272 1.38 -4.66 2.65
CA ALA A 272 -0.01 -4.31 2.38
C ALA A 272 -1.00 -5.27 3.06
N ILE A 273 -0.66 -5.68 4.29
CA ILE A 273 -1.44 -6.61 5.11
C ILE A 273 -2.49 -5.88 5.93
N ALA A 274 -3.53 -6.60 6.36
CA ALA A 274 -4.71 -6.07 7.04
C ALA A 274 -5.50 -5.05 6.21
N LEU A 275 -5.48 -5.22 4.90
CA LEU A 275 -6.32 -4.50 3.92
C LEU A 275 -7.39 -5.42 3.30
N GLY A 276 -7.38 -6.71 3.61
CA GLY A 276 -8.26 -7.71 3.00
C GLY A 276 -7.95 -8.05 1.54
N CYS A 277 -6.92 -7.41 0.96
CA CYS A 277 -6.50 -7.62 -0.43
C CYS A 277 -5.76 -8.94 -0.61
N MET A 278 -4.86 -9.30 0.32
CA MET A 278 -4.17 -10.60 0.29
C MET A 278 -5.13 -11.76 0.50
N THR A 279 -6.13 -11.57 1.37
CA THR A 279 -7.26 -12.50 1.53
C THR A 279 -8.05 -12.66 0.23
N ALA A 280 -8.33 -11.56 -0.48
CA ALA A 280 -8.98 -11.62 -1.79
C ALA A 280 -8.11 -12.36 -2.82
N LEU A 281 -6.81 -12.08 -2.93
CA LEU A 281 -5.93 -12.81 -3.86
C LEU A 281 -5.85 -14.31 -3.54
N GLY A 282 -5.72 -14.66 -2.26
CA GLY A 282 -5.69 -16.05 -1.80
C GLY A 282 -6.99 -16.81 -2.09
N SER A 283 -8.15 -16.12 -2.05
CA SER A 283 -9.45 -16.74 -2.35
C SER A 283 -9.59 -17.28 -3.79
N TYR A 284 -8.77 -16.76 -4.70
CA TYR A 284 -8.72 -17.18 -6.09
C TYR A 284 -7.74 -18.35 -6.33
N ASN A 285 -6.98 -18.78 -5.32
CA ASN A 285 -6.15 -19.99 -5.42
C ASN A 285 -7.01 -21.24 -5.41
N ASP A 286 -6.50 -22.31 -6.01
CA ASP A 286 -7.08 -23.64 -5.82
C ASP A 286 -6.94 -24.08 -4.36
N PHE A 287 -7.91 -24.87 -3.87
CA PHE A 287 -7.96 -25.25 -2.46
C PHE A 287 -6.66 -25.95 -2.03
N ASN A 288 -6.14 -26.87 -2.85
CA ASN A 288 -4.94 -27.64 -2.53
C ASN A 288 -3.61 -26.96 -2.91
N ASN A 289 -3.61 -25.67 -3.24
CA ASN A 289 -2.40 -24.96 -3.64
C ASN A 289 -1.43 -24.78 -2.45
N ASP A 290 -0.12 -24.94 -2.70
CA ASP A 290 0.93 -24.66 -1.73
C ASP A 290 1.21 -23.15 -1.63
N PHE A 291 0.29 -22.43 -0.99
CA PHE A 291 0.44 -21.00 -0.73
C PHE A 291 1.58 -20.68 0.24
N ILE A 292 2.07 -21.66 1.00
CA ILE A 292 3.13 -21.45 1.98
C ILE A 292 4.43 -21.13 1.26
N ARG A 293 4.77 -21.94 0.25
CA ARG A 293 5.92 -21.68 -0.61
C ARG A 293 5.81 -20.31 -1.29
N ASP A 294 4.64 -19.99 -1.81
CA ASP A 294 4.38 -18.72 -2.47
C ASP A 294 4.55 -17.55 -1.51
N CYS A 295 4.01 -17.65 -0.29
CA CYS A 295 4.12 -16.59 0.71
C CYS A 295 5.57 -16.35 1.15
N ILE A 296 6.39 -17.41 1.30
CA ILE A 296 7.83 -17.26 1.60
C ILE A 296 8.52 -16.52 0.45
N LEU A 297 8.26 -16.92 -0.79
CA LEU A 297 8.87 -16.31 -1.98
C LEU A 297 8.50 -14.83 -2.09
N ILE A 298 7.22 -14.48 -2.02
CA ILE A 298 6.74 -13.10 -2.06
C ILE A 298 7.39 -12.29 -0.92
N SER A 299 7.45 -12.86 0.29
CA SER A 299 8.07 -12.20 1.45
C SER A 299 9.55 -11.93 1.25
N ALA A 300 10.30 -12.91 0.76
CA ALA A 300 11.73 -12.75 0.50
C ALA A 300 11.96 -11.69 -0.58
N VAL A 301 11.23 -11.75 -1.69
CA VAL A 301 11.33 -10.80 -2.80
C VAL A 301 11.00 -9.38 -2.32
N ASN A 302 9.95 -9.19 -1.52
CA ASN A 302 9.58 -7.86 -1.01
C ASN A 302 10.72 -7.21 -0.21
N SER A 303 11.23 -7.91 0.82
CA SER A 303 12.29 -7.39 1.68
C SER A 303 13.64 -7.23 0.95
N CYS A 304 13.98 -8.16 0.06
CA CYS A 304 15.16 -8.02 -0.78
C CYS A 304 15.04 -6.83 -1.74
N THR A 305 13.86 -6.55 -2.27
CA THR A 305 13.64 -5.40 -3.16
C THR A 305 13.79 -4.08 -2.41
N SER A 306 13.33 -4.00 -1.16
CA SER A 306 13.57 -2.84 -0.27
C SER A 306 15.07 -2.55 -0.09
N LEU A 307 15.87 -3.57 0.25
CA LEU A 307 17.32 -3.43 0.35
C LEU A 307 17.97 -3.04 -0.98
N TYR A 308 17.57 -3.71 -2.05
CA TYR A 308 18.10 -3.51 -3.39
C TYR A 308 17.83 -2.11 -3.93
N SER A 309 16.60 -1.63 -3.80
CA SER A 309 16.24 -0.25 -4.16
C SER A 309 16.95 0.77 -3.30
N GLY A 310 17.19 0.50 -2.01
CA GLY A 310 18.02 1.36 -1.16
C GLY A 310 19.44 1.56 -1.69
N LEU A 311 20.08 0.50 -2.20
CA LEU A 311 21.38 0.62 -2.86
C LEU A 311 21.31 1.52 -4.11
N ALA A 312 20.29 1.35 -4.95
CA ALA A 312 20.09 2.17 -6.15
C ALA A 312 19.85 3.64 -5.78
N VAL A 313 18.98 3.92 -4.81
CA VAL A 313 18.66 5.28 -4.32
C VAL A 313 19.89 5.97 -3.75
N PHE A 314 20.55 5.34 -2.78
CA PHE A 314 21.63 6.00 -2.07
C PHE A 314 22.91 6.14 -2.89
N SER A 315 23.16 5.27 -3.87
CA SER A 315 24.26 5.49 -4.81
C SER A 315 24.06 6.77 -5.65
N VAL A 316 22.84 7.05 -6.10
CA VAL A 316 22.49 8.28 -6.83
C VAL A 316 22.50 9.51 -5.91
N LEU A 317 21.95 9.40 -4.70
CA LEU A 317 21.98 10.52 -3.73
C LEU A 317 23.41 10.86 -3.28
N GLY A 318 24.29 9.88 -3.15
CA GLY A 318 25.71 10.09 -2.83
C GLY A 318 26.44 10.88 -3.92
N PHE A 319 26.17 10.57 -5.19
CA PHE A 319 26.63 11.38 -6.32
C PHE A 319 26.12 12.82 -6.23
N MET A 320 24.82 13.01 -6.04
CA MET A 320 24.23 14.34 -5.94
C MET A 320 24.81 15.15 -4.77
N ALA A 321 25.02 14.53 -3.62
CA ALA A 321 25.64 15.15 -2.46
C ALA A 321 27.06 15.64 -2.76
N LYS A 322 27.86 14.81 -3.45
CA LYS A 322 29.22 15.15 -3.86
C LYS A 322 29.24 16.29 -4.88
N GLU A 323 28.38 16.24 -5.89
CA GLU A 323 28.29 17.26 -6.95
C GLU A 323 27.84 18.62 -6.39
N LEU A 324 26.97 18.60 -5.38
CA LEU A 324 26.48 19.78 -4.68
C LEU A 324 27.31 20.18 -3.46
N GLY A 325 28.40 19.49 -3.14
CA GLY A 325 29.23 19.81 -1.98
C GLY A 325 28.47 19.84 -0.63
N VAL A 326 27.34 19.14 -0.50
CA VAL A 326 26.50 19.12 0.71
C VAL A 326 26.45 17.72 1.33
N PRO A 327 26.18 17.60 2.65
CA PRO A 327 25.97 16.30 3.27
C PRO A 327 24.79 15.53 2.66
N VAL A 328 24.91 14.19 2.56
CA VAL A 328 23.84 13.30 2.05
C VAL A 328 22.52 13.51 2.79
N ALA A 329 22.56 13.84 4.08
CA ALA A 329 21.37 14.12 4.89
C ALA A 329 20.52 15.30 4.37
N GLN A 330 21.11 16.27 3.68
CA GLN A 330 20.39 17.44 3.14
C GLN A 330 19.70 17.15 1.79
N VAL A 331 20.08 16.05 1.14
CA VAL A 331 19.52 15.63 -0.14
C VAL A 331 18.57 14.44 -0.02
N ALA A 332 18.56 13.79 1.16
CA ALA A 332 17.69 12.67 1.47
C ALA A 332 16.33 13.16 1.99
N GLU A 333 15.37 13.28 1.08
CA GLU A 333 13.97 13.58 1.39
C GLU A 333 13.15 12.31 1.66
N SER A 334 12.01 12.43 2.34
CA SER A 334 11.07 11.33 2.56
C SER A 334 9.83 11.42 1.67
N GLY A 335 9.22 10.27 1.40
CA GLY A 335 7.93 10.19 0.71
C GLY A 335 7.97 10.80 -0.70
N PRO A 336 6.93 11.56 -1.11
CA PRO A 336 6.87 12.18 -2.44
C PRO A 336 8.06 13.08 -2.75
N GLY A 337 8.66 13.75 -1.75
CA GLY A 337 9.83 14.60 -1.95
C GLY A 337 11.04 13.85 -2.52
N LEU A 338 11.22 12.57 -2.15
CA LEU A 338 12.31 11.78 -2.71
C LEU A 338 12.14 11.57 -4.23
N VAL A 339 10.94 11.18 -4.65
CA VAL A 339 10.66 10.79 -6.04
C VAL A 339 10.43 11.99 -6.96
N PHE A 340 9.84 13.07 -6.45
CA PHE A 340 9.47 14.24 -7.25
C PHE A 340 10.40 15.45 -7.09
N ILE A 341 11.34 15.40 -6.14
CA ILE A 341 12.34 16.46 -5.93
C ILE A 341 13.77 15.91 -5.99
N ALA A 342 14.15 15.02 -5.06
CA ALA A 342 15.55 14.59 -4.93
C ALA A 342 16.04 13.79 -6.16
N TYR A 343 15.24 12.83 -6.64
CA TYR A 343 15.59 12.03 -7.82
C TYR A 343 15.64 12.85 -9.11
N PRO A 344 14.63 13.65 -9.47
CA PRO A 344 14.66 14.45 -10.69
C PRO A 344 15.84 15.42 -10.68
N LYS A 345 16.18 15.98 -9.51
CA LYS A 345 17.38 16.78 -9.31
C LYS A 345 18.66 16.00 -9.63
N ALA A 346 18.83 14.81 -9.09
CA ALA A 346 19.99 13.97 -9.41
C ALA A 346 20.04 13.59 -10.91
N VAL A 347 18.90 13.29 -11.52
CA VAL A 347 18.79 12.93 -12.94
C VAL A 347 19.17 14.09 -13.86
N THR A 348 18.84 15.34 -13.51
CA THR A 348 19.24 16.52 -14.32
C THR A 348 20.75 16.72 -14.40
N GLN A 349 21.52 16.13 -13.48
CA GLN A 349 22.98 16.17 -13.45
C GLN A 349 23.62 15.04 -14.27
N MET A 350 22.83 14.05 -14.73
CA MET A 350 23.31 12.93 -15.52
C MET A 350 23.25 13.22 -17.02
N GLN A 351 24.18 12.65 -17.79
CA GLN A 351 24.08 12.60 -19.24
C GLN A 351 22.83 11.83 -19.68
N TYR A 352 22.19 12.28 -20.76
CA TYR A 352 20.92 11.74 -21.27
C TYR A 352 19.78 11.79 -20.23
N SER A 353 19.70 12.88 -19.47
CA SER A 353 18.76 13.08 -18.35
C SER A 353 17.30 12.78 -18.72
N SER A 354 16.83 13.17 -19.90
CA SER A 354 15.45 12.91 -20.35
C SER A 354 15.11 11.42 -20.44
N VAL A 355 16.06 10.57 -20.88
CA VAL A 355 15.85 9.12 -20.97
C VAL A 355 15.76 8.51 -19.57
N TRP A 356 16.68 8.90 -18.68
CA TRP A 356 16.66 8.45 -17.29
C TRP A 356 15.39 8.88 -16.55
N ALA A 357 14.93 10.11 -16.77
CA ALA A 357 13.69 10.62 -16.20
C ALA A 357 12.47 9.83 -16.70
N ALA A 358 12.35 9.64 -18.02
CA ALA A 358 11.24 8.90 -18.61
C ALA A 358 11.18 7.46 -18.10
N LEU A 359 12.32 6.75 -18.06
CA LEU A 359 12.39 5.38 -17.55
C LEU A 359 12.10 5.29 -16.04
N PHE A 360 12.59 6.26 -15.27
CA PHE A 360 12.34 6.33 -13.82
C PHE A 360 10.86 6.53 -13.53
N PHE A 361 10.23 7.55 -14.13
CA PHE A 361 8.81 7.80 -13.89
C PHE A 361 7.92 6.70 -14.47
N PHE A 362 8.31 6.07 -15.57
CA PHE A 362 7.63 4.88 -16.07
C PHE A 362 7.69 3.72 -15.06
N MET A 363 8.85 3.45 -14.48
CA MET A 363 8.99 2.47 -13.38
C MET A 363 8.08 2.81 -12.20
N ILE A 364 8.06 4.07 -11.75
CA ILE A 364 7.20 4.54 -10.64
C ILE A 364 5.72 4.30 -10.96
N ILE A 365 5.29 4.56 -12.20
CA ILE A 365 3.91 4.29 -12.64
C ILE A 365 3.61 2.79 -12.57
N LEU A 366 4.47 1.92 -13.08
CA LEU A 366 4.21 0.47 -13.09
C LEU A 366 4.15 -0.11 -11.66
N MET A 367 5.09 0.28 -10.79
CA MET A 367 5.07 -0.13 -9.38
C MET A 367 3.83 0.37 -8.64
N GLY A 368 3.42 1.62 -8.90
CA GLY A 368 2.18 2.16 -8.37
C GLY A 368 0.95 1.42 -8.92
N LEU A 369 0.94 1.09 -10.21
CA LEU A 369 -0.17 0.45 -10.88
C LEU A 369 -0.46 -0.93 -10.29
N ASP A 370 0.58 -1.72 -10.03
CA ASP A 370 0.47 -3.05 -9.42
C ASP A 370 -0.20 -2.99 -8.05
N SER A 371 0.22 -2.05 -7.21
CA SER A 371 -0.40 -1.86 -5.91
C SER A 371 -1.87 -1.42 -6.05
N GLN A 372 -2.13 -0.49 -6.97
CA GLN A 372 -3.45 0.13 -7.15
C GLN A 372 -4.49 -0.86 -7.68
N PHE A 373 -4.19 -1.66 -8.71
CA PHE A 373 -5.20 -2.58 -9.26
C PHE A 373 -5.50 -3.74 -8.31
N VAL A 374 -4.53 -4.20 -7.50
CA VAL A 374 -4.79 -5.22 -6.47
C VAL A 374 -5.63 -4.63 -5.33
N GLY A 375 -5.36 -3.38 -4.93
CA GLY A 375 -6.21 -2.66 -3.97
C GLY A 375 -7.66 -2.54 -4.45
N VAL A 376 -7.87 -2.13 -5.70
CA VAL A 376 -9.21 -2.06 -6.31
C VAL A 376 -9.84 -3.46 -6.39
N GLU A 377 -9.09 -4.47 -6.81
CA GLU A 377 -9.57 -5.86 -6.88
C GLU A 377 -9.98 -6.39 -5.50
N GLY A 378 -9.21 -6.09 -4.45
CA GLY A 378 -9.51 -6.48 -3.08
C GLY A 378 -10.83 -5.88 -2.58
N PHE A 379 -11.02 -4.57 -2.78
CA PHE A 379 -12.28 -3.88 -2.46
C PHE A 379 -13.46 -4.45 -3.26
N VAL A 380 -13.30 -4.59 -4.58
CA VAL A 380 -14.36 -5.10 -5.46
C VAL A 380 -14.75 -6.52 -5.08
N THR A 381 -13.77 -7.39 -4.83
CA THR A 381 -13.98 -8.78 -4.42
C THR A 381 -14.76 -8.85 -3.11
N ALA A 382 -14.40 -8.03 -2.11
CA ALA A 382 -15.09 -7.99 -0.83
C ALA A 382 -16.58 -7.63 -0.95
N VAL A 383 -16.92 -6.65 -1.82
CA VAL A 383 -18.32 -6.22 -2.04
C VAL A 383 -19.09 -7.18 -2.94
N VAL A 384 -18.46 -7.67 -4.02
CA VAL A 384 -19.09 -8.63 -4.95
C VAL A 384 -19.48 -9.93 -4.23
N ASP A 385 -18.68 -10.36 -3.26
CA ASP A 385 -18.94 -11.58 -2.49
C ASP A 385 -20.08 -11.45 -1.47
N LEU A 386 -20.43 -10.22 -1.06
CA LEU A 386 -21.65 -9.96 -0.27
C LEU A 386 -22.93 -10.16 -1.09
N PHE A 387 -22.90 -9.80 -2.37
CA PHE A 387 -24.05 -9.85 -3.27
C PHE A 387 -23.78 -10.65 -4.56
N PRO A 388 -23.37 -11.93 -4.45
CA PRO A 388 -22.87 -12.69 -5.60
C PRO A 388 -23.96 -12.96 -6.64
N GLY A 389 -25.22 -13.12 -6.20
CA GLY A 389 -26.37 -13.29 -7.10
C GLY A 389 -26.68 -12.06 -7.94
N THR A 390 -26.23 -10.86 -7.54
CA THR A 390 -26.51 -9.63 -8.27
C THR A 390 -25.29 -9.17 -9.06
N LEU A 391 -24.12 -9.09 -8.42
CA LEU A 391 -22.93 -8.43 -8.97
C LEU A 391 -22.06 -9.34 -9.86
N ARG A 392 -22.09 -10.67 -9.67
CA ARG A 392 -21.37 -11.61 -10.57
C ARG A 392 -22.10 -11.88 -11.89
N GLN A 393 -23.30 -11.35 -12.07
CA GLN A 393 -24.11 -11.61 -13.27
C GLN A 393 -23.81 -10.61 -14.40
N GLY A 394 -23.55 -11.14 -15.60
CA GLY A 394 -23.32 -10.34 -16.80
C GLY A 394 -22.17 -9.35 -16.62
N ARG A 395 -22.36 -8.10 -17.06
CA ARG A 395 -21.37 -7.02 -16.95
C ARG A 395 -21.52 -6.16 -15.68
N ARG A 396 -22.28 -6.62 -14.68
CA ARG A 396 -22.55 -5.80 -13.47
C ARG A 396 -21.31 -5.57 -12.62
N ARG A 397 -20.37 -6.51 -12.58
CA ARG A 397 -19.05 -6.34 -11.95
C ARG A 397 -18.26 -5.20 -12.61
N GLU A 398 -18.21 -5.17 -13.94
CA GLU A 398 -17.52 -4.11 -14.71
C GLU A 398 -18.16 -2.74 -14.45
N VAL A 399 -19.49 -2.66 -14.48
CA VAL A 399 -20.23 -1.43 -14.16
C VAL A 399 -19.96 -0.97 -12.72
N PHE A 400 -19.90 -1.91 -11.76
CA PHE A 400 -19.58 -1.60 -10.37
C PHE A 400 -18.17 -1.01 -10.24
N ILE A 401 -17.17 -1.56 -10.94
CA ILE A 401 -15.81 -1.00 -10.98
C ILE A 401 -15.84 0.43 -11.52
N ILE A 402 -16.54 0.70 -12.63
CA ILE A 402 -16.66 2.05 -13.19
C ILE A 402 -17.25 3.02 -12.16
N ILE A 403 -18.33 2.63 -11.47
CA ILE A 403 -18.96 3.46 -10.44
C ILE A 403 -17.96 3.78 -9.32
N VAL A 404 -17.25 2.75 -8.82
CA VAL A 404 -16.24 2.92 -7.77
C VAL A 404 -15.11 3.85 -8.25
N SER A 405 -14.59 3.64 -9.45
CA SER A 405 -13.55 4.50 -10.04
C SER A 405 -14.02 5.95 -10.23
N VAL A 406 -15.27 6.19 -10.63
CA VAL A 406 -15.82 7.54 -10.77
C VAL A 406 -15.98 8.23 -9.42
N ILE A 407 -16.46 7.51 -8.40
CA ILE A 407 -16.55 8.05 -7.03
C ILE A 407 -15.15 8.36 -6.49
N SER A 408 -14.20 7.44 -6.65
CA SER A 408 -12.83 7.64 -6.20
C SER A 408 -12.12 8.75 -6.96
N TYR A 409 -12.39 8.92 -8.26
CA TYR A 409 -11.93 10.06 -9.05
C TYR A 409 -12.48 11.38 -8.50
N ALA A 410 -13.78 11.45 -8.22
CA ALA A 410 -14.42 12.66 -7.70
C ALA A 410 -13.84 13.06 -6.33
N ILE A 411 -13.57 12.10 -5.43
CA ILE A 411 -12.89 12.38 -4.15
C ILE A 411 -11.43 12.76 -4.40
N GLY A 412 -10.74 12.08 -5.31
CA GLY A 412 -9.36 12.37 -5.71
C GLY A 412 -9.16 13.77 -6.28
N LEU A 413 -10.20 14.38 -6.87
CA LEU A 413 -10.14 15.78 -7.33
C LEU A 413 -9.82 16.77 -6.21
N LEU A 414 -10.20 16.46 -4.95
CA LEU A 414 -9.86 17.29 -3.79
C LEU A 414 -8.34 17.37 -3.58
N MET A 415 -7.61 16.30 -3.91
CA MET A 415 -6.16 16.18 -3.75
C MET A 415 -5.36 16.72 -4.96
N VAL A 416 -6.03 17.10 -6.05
CA VAL A 416 -5.40 17.77 -7.21
C VAL A 416 -5.78 19.25 -7.32
N THR A 417 -6.29 19.84 -6.24
CA THR A 417 -6.45 21.30 -6.10
C THR A 417 -5.14 21.98 -5.70
N ASN A 418 -5.10 23.31 -5.71
CA ASN A 418 -3.94 24.06 -5.18
C ASN A 418 -3.64 23.72 -3.70
N GLY A 419 -4.66 23.52 -2.86
CA GLY A 419 -4.53 23.02 -1.49
C GLY A 419 -4.45 21.49 -1.37
N GLY A 420 -4.41 20.78 -2.50
CA GLY A 420 -4.60 19.33 -2.58
C GLY A 420 -3.49 18.52 -1.92
N MET A 421 -2.26 19.04 -1.89
CA MET A 421 -1.14 18.39 -1.21
C MET A 421 -1.38 18.25 0.30
N TYR A 422 -2.00 19.26 0.93
CA TYR A 422 -2.36 19.18 2.34
C TYR A 422 -3.44 18.13 2.61
N VAL A 423 -4.46 18.07 1.74
CA VAL A 423 -5.51 17.03 1.83
C VAL A 423 -4.90 15.65 1.65
N PHE A 424 -4.03 15.47 0.65
CA PHE A 424 -3.31 14.23 0.39
C PHE A 424 -2.56 13.74 1.64
N GLN A 425 -1.86 14.64 2.33
CA GLN A 425 -1.12 14.27 3.54
C GLN A 425 -2.01 13.87 4.70
N VAL A 426 -3.19 14.47 4.87
CA VAL A 426 -4.15 14.03 5.90
C VAL A 426 -4.60 12.60 5.60
N PHE A 427 -4.85 12.26 4.33
CA PHE A 427 -5.17 10.89 3.93
C PHE A 427 -4.01 9.92 4.17
N ASP A 428 -2.82 10.25 3.67
CA ASP A 428 -1.60 9.42 3.78
C ASP A 428 -1.24 9.17 5.26
N TYR A 429 -1.35 10.20 6.11
CA TYR A 429 -0.98 10.11 7.51
C TYR A 429 -2.02 9.38 8.38
N TYR A 430 -3.32 9.51 8.11
CA TYR A 430 -4.37 8.97 9.00
C TYR A 430 -5.16 7.79 8.44
N ALA A 431 -5.54 7.79 7.16
CA ALA A 431 -6.57 6.88 6.64
C ALA A 431 -6.12 5.41 6.59
N ALA A 432 -5.00 5.12 5.93
CA ALA A 432 -4.36 3.81 5.89
C ALA A 432 -3.02 3.84 6.63
N SER A 433 -3.03 4.48 7.80
CA SER A 433 -1.84 4.69 8.61
C SER A 433 -1.38 3.39 9.29
N GLY A 434 -0.11 3.34 9.68
CA GLY A 434 0.44 2.19 10.41
C GLY A 434 -0.38 1.82 11.64
N MET A 435 -0.97 2.80 12.33
CA MET A 435 -1.81 2.58 13.52
C MET A 435 -3.07 1.78 13.22
N VAL A 436 -3.75 2.17 12.14
CA VAL A 436 -4.97 1.51 11.73
C VAL A 436 -4.65 0.07 11.32
N LEU A 437 -3.62 -0.15 10.51
CA LEU A 437 -3.19 -1.50 10.09
C LEU A 437 -2.84 -2.39 11.30
N LEU A 438 -2.08 -1.87 12.26
CA LEU A 438 -1.71 -2.60 13.48
C LEU A 438 -2.93 -3.03 14.30
N TRP A 439 -3.95 -2.18 14.39
CA TRP A 439 -5.21 -2.50 15.07
C TRP A 439 -5.92 -3.68 14.41
N PHE A 440 -6.03 -3.69 13.08
CA PHE A 440 -6.65 -4.81 12.37
C PHE A 440 -5.80 -6.08 12.49
N CYS A 441 -4.48 -6.02 12.30
CA CYS A 441 -3.60 -7.19 12.48
C CYS A 441 -3.76 -7.83 13.87
N PHE A 442 -3.87 -7.01 14.93
CA PHE A 442 -4.12 -7.52 16.28
C PHE A 442 -5.43 -8.30 16.35
N PHE A 443 -6.53 -7.73 15.85
CA PHE A 443 -7.85 -8.38 15.91
C PHE A 443 -7.97 -9.58 14.96
N GLU A 444 -7.25 -9.62 13.84
CA GLU A 444 -7.16 -10.79 12.97
C GLU A 444 -6.54 -11.97 13.73
N CYS A 445 -5.44 -11.74 14.46
CA CYS A 445 -4.86 -12.76 15.34
C CYS A 445 -5.82 -13.16 16.45
N VAL A 446 -6.49 -12.21 17.12
CA VAL A 446 -7.46 -12.54 18.18
C VAL A 446 -8.60 -13.39 17.64
N ALA A 447 -9.16 -13.03 16.48
CA ALA A 447 -10.26 -13.76 15.86
C ALA A 447 -9.87 -15.20 15.50
N ILE A 448 -8.73 -15.40 14.84
CA ILE A 448 -8.31 -16.73 14.39
C ILE A 448 -7.71 -17.56 15.54
N ALA A 449 -6.76 -17.00 16.30
CA ALA A 449 -6.02 -17.78 17.28
C ALA A 449 -6.84 -18.10 18.54
N TYR A 450 -7.69 -17.16 18.99
CA TYR A 450 -8.43 -17.30 20.25
C TYR A 450 -9.92 -17.61 20.06
N SER A 451 -10.59 -17.00 19.08
CA SER A 451 -12.03 -17.24 18.90
C SER A 451 -12.34 -18.45 18.03
N TYR A 452 -11.69 -18.59 16.87
CA TYR A 452 -11.83 -19.80 16.04
C TYR A 452 -11.02 -20.97 16.61
N GLY A 453 -9.87 -20.66 17.19
CA GLY A 453 -8.94 -21.61 17.78
C GLY A 453 -7.78 -21.91 16.83
N VAL A 454 -6.57 -21.57 17.26
CA VAL A 454 -5.36 -21.73 16.43
C VAL A 454 -5.13 -23.17 16.01
N ASP A 455 -5.41 -24.14 16.89
CA ASP A 455 -5.16 -25.56 16.61
C ASP A 455 -6.07 -26.07 15.51
N LYS A 456 -7.33 -25.64 15.54
CA LYS A 456 -8.31 -25.94 14.49
C LYS A 456 -7.91 -25.32 13.16
N PHE A 457 -7.54 -24.04 13.16
CA PHE A 457 -7.07 -23.37 11.94
C PHE A 457 -5.83 -24.04 11.35
N TYR A 458 -4.91 -24.48 12.21
CA TYR A 458 -3.70 -25.17 11.79
C TYR A 458 -3.99 -26.54 11.17
N GLU A 459 -4.94 -27.29 11.73
CA GLU A 459 -5.43 -28.56 11.18
C GLU A 459 -6.15 -28.35 9.83
N ASP A 460 -6.98 -27.31 9.73
CA ASP A 460 -7.68 -26.93 8.50
C ASP A 460 -6.68 -26.61 7.38
N ILE A 461 -5.66 -25.79 7.66
CA ILE A 461 -4.60 -25.48 6.68
C ILE A 461 -3.75 -26.72 6.36
N SER A 462 -3.39 -27.52 7.37
CA SER A 462 -2.59 -28.74 7.13
C SER A 462 -3.35 -29.74 6.24
N THR A 463 -4.67 -29.81 6.37
CA THR A 463 -5.55 -30.61 5.51
C THR A 463 -5.63 -30.03 4.10
N MET A 464 -5.71 -28.70 3.99
CA MET A 464 -5.76 -27.98 2.73
C MET A 464 -4.48 -28.17 1.89
N VAL A 465 -3.29 -28.06 2.49
CA VAL A 465 -2.02 -28.16 1.75
C VAL A 465 -1.46 -29.59 1.71
N GLY A 466 -1.95 -30.49 2.59
CA GLY A 466 -1.54 -31.89 2.63
C GLY A 466 -0.23 -32.17 3.39
N PHE A 467 0.35 -31.16 4.05
CA PHE A 467 1.50 -31.33 4.95
C PHE A 467 1.34 -30.49 6.23
N ARG A 468 2.01 -30.92 7.30
CA ARG A 468 2.02 -30.17 8.57
C ARG A 468 2.99 -29.00 8.48
N MET A 469 2.51 -27.82 8.84
CA MET A 469 3.31 -26.60 8.90
C MET A 469 4.29 -26.65 10.09
N ASN A 470 5.20 -25.65 10.18
CA ASN A 470 6.05 -25.44 11.36
C ASN A 470 5.29 -24.68 12.47
N SER A 471 5.41 -25.17 13.72
CA SER A 471 4.80 -24.59 14.92
C SER A 471 5.13 -23.11 15.17
N TRP A 472 6.17 -22.57 14.54
CA TRP A 472 6.51 -21.15 14.63
C TRP A 472 5.32 -20.22 14.30
N LEU A 473 4.55 -20.50 13.24
CA LEU A 473 3.38 -19.68 12.88
C LEU A 473 2.31 -19.71 13.98
N ARG A 474 2.11 -20.87 14.61
CA ARG A 474 1.21 -21.02 15.76
C ARG A 474 1.62 -20.12 16.92
N TRP A 475 2.91 -20.08 17.27
CA TRP A 475 3.43 -19.20 18.33
C TRP A 475 3.33 -17.71 17.96
N CYS A 476 3.54 -17.37 16.69
CA CYS A 476 3.38 -16.01 16.19
C CYS A 476 1.94 -15.52 16.35
N TRP A 477 0.95 -16.26 15.83
CA TRP A 477 -0.45 -15.86 15.91
C TRP A 477 -1.00 -15.83 17.33
N LEU A 478 -0.52 -16.70 18.22
CA LEU A 478 -0.92 -16.69 19.63
C LEU A 478 -0.28 -15.53 20.41
N TYR A 479 1.02 -15.30 20.27
CA TYR A 479 1.75 -14.43 21.21
C TYR A 479 2.54 -13.32 20.54
N PHE A 480 3.46 -13.66 19.63
CA PHE A 480 4.43 -12.67 19.14
C PHE A 480 3.78 -11.58 18.30
N THR A 481 2.91 -11.94 17.36
CA THR A 481 2.25 -10.98 16.47
C THR A 481 1.30 -10.06 17.25
N PRO A 482 0.41 -10.55 18.14
CA PRO A 482 -0.39 -9.68 19.00
C PRO A 482 0.44 -8.74 19.89
N LEU A 483 1.56 -9.23 20.44
CA LEU A 483 2.43 -8.43 21.31
C LEU A 483 3.15 -7.33 20.53
N VAL A 484 3.69 -7.65 19.35
CA VAL A 484 4.37 -6.65 18.50
C VAL A 484 3.37 -5.63 17.98
N THR A 485 2.21 -6.06 17.49
CA THR A 485 1.19 -5.14 16.95
C THR A 485 0.64 -4.20 18.02
N MET A 486 0.23 -4.75 19.17
CA MET A 486 -0.29 -3.94 20.28
C MET A 486 0.80 -3.08 20.94
N GLY A 487 2.02 -3.60 21.08
CA GLY A 487 3.15 -2.86 21.62
C GLY A 487 3.46 -1.63 20.78
N ILE A 488 3.61 -1.80 19.46
CA ILE A 488 3.86 -0.68 18.54
C ILE A 488 2.70 0.30 18.53
N LEU A 489 1.45 -0.19 18.56
CA LEU A 489 0.27 0.66 18.63
C LEU A 489 0.30 1.54 19.90
N ILE A 490 0.56 0.96 21.08
CA ILE A 490 0.64 1.72 22.33
C ILE A 490 1.76 2.76 22.26
N PHE A 491 2.97 2.36 21.88
CA PHE A 491 4.11 3.29 21.81
C PHE A 491 3.89 4.41 20.79
N SER A 492 3.27 4.10 19.66
CA SER A 492 2.98 5.09 18.62
C SER A 492 1.88 6.06 19.04
N THR A 493 0.83 5.60 19.74
CA THR A 493 -0.15 6.54 20.34
C THR A 493 0.49 7.44 21.39
N ALA A 494 1.38 6.89 22.23
CA ALA A 494 2.06 7.66 23.28
C ALA A 494 3.08 8.66 22.71
N SER A 495 3.66 8.38 21.54
CA SER A 495 4.72 9.19 20.90
C SER A 495 4.20 9.99 19.69
N SER A 496 2.89 10.10 19.51
CA SER A 496 2.28 10.75 18.34
C SER A 496 2.63 12.23 18.29
N LEU A 497 3.43 12.61 17.29
CA LEU A 497 3.73 14.00 16.97
C LEU A 497 2.64 14.59 16.08
N PRO A 498 2.34 15.91 16.19
CA PRO A 498 1.37 16.56 15.31
C PRO A 498 1.81 16.47 13.85
N LEU A 499 0.84 16.26 12.95
CA LEU A 499 1.06 16.30 11.51
C LEU A 499 1.57 17.69 11.10
N THR A 500 2.68 17.72 10.35
CA THR A 500 3.26 18.96 9.79
C THR A 500 3.65 18.75 8.32
N TYR A 501 3.57 19.83 7.52
CA TYR A 501 4.06 19.84 6.14
C TYR A 501 5.33 20.68 6.02
N ASN A 502 6.35 20.16 5.33
CA ASN A 502 7.68 20.77 5.17
C ASN A 502 8.31 21.27 6.49
N ARG A 503 7.96 20.66 7.63
CA ARG A 503 8.39 21.04 8.99
C ARG A 503 7.97 22.46 9.45
N VAL A 504 7.30 23.24 8.62
CA VAL A 504 6.93 24.64 8.91
C VAL A 504 5.42 24.78 9.08
N TYR A 505 4.64 24.12 8.24
CA TYR A 505 3.19 24.25 8.26
C TYR A 505 2.58 23.28 9.29
N VAL A 506 1.75 23.81 10.18
CA VAL A 506 1.02 23.06 11.20
C VAL A 506 -0.46 23.01 10.80
N TYR A 507 -1.03 21.81 10.85
CA TYR A 507 -2.42 21.61 10.44
C TYR A 507 -3.41 22.20 11.46
N PRO A 508 -4.51 22.83 11.01
CA PRO A 508 -5.56 23.29 11.89
C PRO A 508 -6.28 22.10 12.54
N GLN A 509 -6.83 22.32 13.74
CA GLN A 509 -7.42 21.24 14.55
C GLN A 509 -8.56 20.50 13.84
N TRP A 510 -9.36 21.20 13.05
CA TRP A 510 -10.46 20.58 12.30
C TRP A 510 -9.95 19.56 11.28
N ALA A 511 -8.80 19.82 10.62
CA ALA A 511 -8.20 18.91 9.64
C ALA A 511 -7.65 17.67 10.33
N VAL A 512 -7.02 17.86 11.50
CA VAL A 512 -6.57 16.78 12.37
C VAL A 512 -7.75 15.93 12.85
N SER A 513 -8.89 16.55 13.21
CA SER A 513 -10.11 15.83 13.59
C SER A 513 -10.69 15.00 12.44
N ILE A 514 -10.66 15.51 11.20
CA ILE A 514 -11.05 14.73 10.01
C ILE A 514 -10.12 13.54 9.84
N GLY A 515 -8.80 13.74 9.97
CA GLY A 515 -7.81 12.67 9.98
C GLY A 515 -8.14 11.56 10.98
N TRP A 516 -8.30 11.91 12.26
CA TRP A 516 -8.69 10.95 13.30
C TRP A 516 -10.03 10.28 13.02
N THR A 517 -11.00 10.98 12.42
CA THR A 517 -12.27 10.36 12.03
C THR A 517 -12.06 9.27 10.97
N MET A 518 -11.21 9.53 9.97
CA MET A 518 -10.87 8.52 8.95
C MET A 518 -10.19 7.28 9.53
N ALA A 519 -9.41 7.43 10.60
CA ALA A 519 -8.78 6.31 11.30
C ALA A 519 -9.75 5.57 12.23
N LEU A 520 -10.50 6.31 13.07
CA LEU A 520 -11.32 5.73 14.13
C LEU A 520 -12.61 5.08 13.62
N VAL A 521 -13.21 5.61 12.55
CA VAL A 521 -14.43 5.02 11.96
C VAL A 521 -14.23 3.54 11.61
N PRO A 522 -13.25 3.14 10.76
CA PRO A 522 -13.05 1.73 10.45
C PRO A 522 -12.64 0.94 11.70
N MET A 523 -11.77 1.45 12.56
CA MET A 523 -11.34 0.77 13.80
C MET A 523 -12.53 0.43 14.71
N SER A 524 -13.49 1.36 14.84
CA SER A 524 -14.68 1.21 15.67
C SER A 524 -15.66 0.14 15.16
N LEU A 525 -15.60 -0.25 13.88
CA LEU A 525 -16.47 -1.27 13.34
C LEU A 525 -16.24 -2.64 13.97
N ILE A 526 -15.04 -2.93 14.47
CA ILE A 526 -14.76 -4.19 15.19
C ILE A 526 -15.61 -4.27 16.47
N PRO A 527 -15.46 -3.38 17.47
CA PRO A 527 -16.26 -3.45 18.70
C PRO A 527 -17.75 -3.18 18.45
N LEU A 528 -18.11 -2.27 17.54
CA LEU A 528 -19.53 -1.99 17.24
C LEU A 528 -20.22 -3.21 16.63
N TYR A 529 -19.59 -3.88 15.66
CA TYR A 529 -20.13 -5.10 15.06
C TYR A 529 -20.18 -6.23 16.08
N PHE A 530 -19.14 -6.38 16.91
CA PHE A 530 -19.09 -7.38 17.99
C PHE A 530 -20.30 -7.23 18.92
N LEU A 531 -20.57 -6.02 19.43
CA LEU A 531 -21.69 -5.73 20.32
C LEU A 531 -23.03 -5.93 19.61
N TRP A 532 -23.18 -5.37 18.40
CA TRP A 532 -24.40 -5.51 17.60
C TRP A 532 -24.72 -6.99 17.33
N HIS A 533 -23.74 -7.78 16.92
CA HIS A 533 -23.90 -9.19 16.59
C HIS A 533 -24.23 -10.05 17.81
N LEU A 534 -23.68 -9.71 18.97
CA LEU A 534 -23.98 -10.39 20.23
C LEU A 534 -25.39 -10.04 20.73
N PHE A 535 -25.80 -8.77 20.69
CA PHE A 535 -27.06 -8.32 21.28
C PHE A 535 -28.30 -8.58 20.42
N THR A 536 -28.17 -8.60 19.09
CA THR A 536 -29.31 -8.82 18.17
C THR A 536 -29.79 -10.28 18.13
N ARG A 537 -28.99 -11.25 18.59
CA ARG A 537 -29.41 -12.65 18.61
C ARG A 537 -30.38 -12.94 19.77
N PRO A 538 -31.44 -13.74 19.55
CA PRO A 538 -32.32 -14.19 20.61
C PRO A 538 -31.62 -15.23 21.51
N GLY A 539 -32.11 -15.43 22.73
CA GLY A 539 -31.61 -16.43 23.68
C GLY A 539 -30.84 -15.87 24.87
N THR A 540 -30.31 -16.76 25.70
CA THR A 540 -29.47 -16.43 26.86
C THR A 540 -28.07 -15.99 26.44
N LEU A 541 -27.31 -15.32 27.32
CA LEU A 541 -25.96 -14.85 26.98
C LEU A 541 -25.02 -15.99 26.53
N SER A 542 -25.15 -17.18 27.13
CA SER A 542 -24.35 -18.36 26.75
C SER A 542 -24.70 -18.87 25.35
N GLU A 543 -25.99 -18.95 25.03
CA GLU A 543 -26.45 -19.35 23.68
C GLU A 543 -26.04 -18.32 22.63
N LYS A 544 -26.19 -17.03 22.93
CA LYS A 544 -25.73 -15.94 22.06
C LYS A 544 -24.23 -16.04 21.79
N TRP A 545 -23.43 -16.25 22.84
CA TRP A 545 -21.97 -16.42 22.72
C TRP A 545 -21.62 -17.60 21.82
N ARG A 546 -22.15 -18.79 22.12
CA ARG A 546 -21.90 -20.01 21.35
C ARG A 546 -22.31 -19.84 19.89
N ALA A 547 -23.47 -19.24 19.64
CA ALA A 547 -23.96 -19.04 18.29
C ALA A 547 -23.16 -17.98 17.51
N ALA A 548 -22.64 -16.95 18.20
CA ALA A 548 -21.82 -15.89 17.60
C ALA A 548 -20.40 -16.35 17.26
N THR A 549 -19.83 -17.28 18.04
CA THR A 549 -18.49 -17.86 17.81
C THR A 549 -18.52 -19.09 16.90
N THR A 550 -19.69 -19.64 16.59
CA THR A 550 -19.81 -20.79 15.69
C THR A 550 -19.53 -20.37 14.23
N PRO A 551 -18.57 -21.02 13.54
CA PRO A 551 -18.26 -20.74 12.14
C PRO A 551 -19.44 -21.00 11.20
N GLN A 552 -19.63 -20.14 10.21
CA GLN A 552 -20.62 -20.27 9.15
C GLN A 552 -19.94 -20.73 7.86
N LEU A 553 -19.46 -21.97 7.84
CA LEU A 553 -18.84 -22.55 6.67
C LEU A 553 -19.91 -22.93 5.65
N ARG A 554 -19.82 -22.44 4.41
CA ARG A 554 -20.63 -22.98 3.31
C ARG A 554 -20.19 -24.42 3.10
N HIS A 555 -21.06 -25.37 3.41
CA HIS A 555 -20.84 -26.78 3.09
C HIS A 555 -20.42 -26.90 1.62
N VAL A 556 -19.18 -27.33 1.38
CA VAL A 556 -18.86 -28.20 0.26
C VAL A 556 -19.77 -29.42 0.47
N ARG A 557 -20.97 -29.38 -0.12
CA ARG A 557 -21.75 -30.60 -0.29
C ARG A 557 -20.90 -31.45 -1.22
N THR A 558 -20.16 -32.37 -0.63
CA THR A 558 -19.66 -33.58 -1.30
C THR A 558 -20.85 -34.18 -2.03
N SER A 559 -20.84 -34.04 -3.35
CA SER A 559 -21.58 -34.91 -4.26
C SER A 559 -20.68 -36.07 -4.61
#